data_AF-A0A1G3G8W1-F1
#
_entry.id   AF-A0A1G3G8W1-F1
#
_cell.length_a   1.000
_cell.length_b   1.000
_cell.length_c   1.000
_cell.angle_alpha   90.00
_cell.angle_beta   90.00
_cell.angle_gamma   90.00
#
_symmetry.space_group_name_H-M   'P 1'
#
loop_
_entity.id
_entity.type
_entity.pdbx_description
1 polymer ?
#
loop_
_entity_poly.entity_id
_entity_poly.type
_entity_poly.pdbx_seq_one_letter_code
_entity_poly.pdbx_strand_id
1 'polypeptide(L)' 'MLRDLQRLTGTTSQEIIEELAFQILMGRFPGLASGTLSPAEETRLRREADELTDSLSDALEFASSKHGGRDAQHQ' A
#
# COMPACT_ATOMS: atom_id res chain seq x y z
N MET A 1 20.84 -4.65 -3.92
CA MET A 1 20.22 -4.46 -5.25
C MET A 1 19.55 -5.73 -5.77
N LEU A 2 20.25 -6.84 -6.10
CA LEU A 2 19.59 -8.09 -6.53
C LEU A 2 18.82 -8.83 -5.40
N ARG A 3 19.27 -8.69 -4.14
CA ARG A 3 18.59 -9.28 -2.96
C ARG A 3 17.30 -8.56 -2.56
N ASP A 4 17.20 -7.27 -2.85
CA ASP A 4 16.01 -6.47 -2.53
C ASP A 4 14.87 -6.82 -3.49
N LEU A 5 15.21 -7.09 -4.75
CA LEU A 5 14.29 -7.57 -5.76
C LEU A 5 13.79 -9.01 -5.48
N GLN A 6 14.65 -9.87 -4.91
CA GLN A 6 14.27 -11.24 -4.50
C GLN A 6 13.43 -11.28 -3.22
N ARG A 7 13.56 -10.30 -2.32
CA ARG A 7 12.60 -10.10 -1.23
C ARG A 7 11.22 -9.72 -1.79
N LEU A 8 11.19 -8.86 -2.80
CA LEU A 8 9.96 -8.47 -3.52
C LEU A 8 9.27 -9.63 -4.23
N THR A 9 9.99 -10.66 -4.69
CA THR A 9 9.38 -11.84 -5.34
C THR A 9 8.64 -12.79 -4.39
N GLY A 10 8.78 -12.61 -3.07
CA GLY A 10 8.06 -13.37 -2.04
C GLY A 10 7.09 -12.52 -1.22
N THR A 11 6.93 -11.24 -1.56
CA THR A 11 6.04 -10.31 -0.85
C THR A 11 4.66 -10.42 -1.45
N THR A 12 3.67 -10.75 -0.64
CA THR A 12 2.27 -10.78 -1.08
C THR A 12 1.82 -9.37 -1.47
N SER A 13 0.86 -9.24 -2.38
CA SER A 13 0.29 -7.94 -2.75
C SER A 13 -0.19 -7.16 -1.52
N GLN A 14 -0.66 -7.87 -0.49
CA GLN A 14 -1.08 -7.32 0.78
C GLN A 14 0.06 -6.66 1.55
N GLU A 15 1.21 -7.32 1.69
CA GLU A 15 2.38 -6.75 2.36
C GLU A 15 2.91 -5.50 1.62
N ILE A 16 2.79 -5.46 0.28
CA ILE A 16 3.14 -4.28 -0.51
C ILE A 16 2.16 -3.13 -0.23
N ILE A 17 0.87 -3.43 -0.16
CA ILE A 17 -0.18 -2.45 0.17
C ILE A 17 0.07 -1.85 1.56
N GLU A 18 0.30 -2.71 2.56
CA GLU A 18 0.52 -2.31 3.94
C GLU A 18 1.76 -1.43 4.08
N GLU A 19 2.87 -1.79 3.42
CA GLU A 19 4.10 -1.00 3.43
C GLU A 19 3.90 0.38 2.77
N LEU A 20 3.20 0.44 1.62
CA LEU A 20 2.89 1.71 0.95
C LEU A 20 1.96 2.58 1.80
N ALA A 21 0.93 1.98 2.40
CA ALA A 21 0.01 2.67 3.30
C ALA A 21 0.78 3.25 4.49
N PHE A 22 1.66 2.47 5.11
CA PHE A 22 2.49 2.90 6.22
C PHE A 22 3.38 4.09 5.86
N GLN A 23 4.09 4.05 4.71
CA GLN A 23 4.95 5.16 4.28
C GLN A 23 4.18 6.47 4.07
N ILE A 24 2.97 6.39 3.50
CA ILE A 24 2.11 7.57 3.30
C ILE A 24 1.63 8.12 4.65
N LEU A 25 1.18 7.25 5.56
CA LEU A 25 0.68 7.65 6.87
C LEU A 25 1.77 8.27 7.75
N MET A 26 3.00 7.75 7.68
CA MET A 26 4.18 8.35 8.34
C MET A 26 4.45 9.80 7.92
N GLY A 27 4.17 10.13 6.65
CA GLY A 27 4.28 11.51 6.16
C GLY A 27 3.12 12.44 6.59
N ARG A 28 1.94 11.88 6.83
CA ARG A 28 0.73 12.63 7.21
C ARG A 28 0.56 12.82 8.71
N PHE A 29 1.08 11.87 9.50
CA PHE A 29 0.97 11.84 10.95
C PHE A 29 2.38 11.82 11.56
N PRO A 30 3.04 12.97 11.74
CA PRO A 30 4.39 13.04 12.32
C PRO A 30 4.48 12.40 13.70
N GLY A 31 3.37 12.47 14.48
CA GLY A 31 3.26 11.84 15.80
C GLY A 31 3.26 10.31 15.76
N LEU A 32 3.07 9.67 14.61
CA LEU A 32 3.09 8.21 14.46
C LEU A 32 4.48 7.64 14.74
N ALA A 33 5.52 8.30 14.24
CA ALA A 33 6.91 7.89 14.45
C ALA A 33 7.36 8.01 15.92
N SER A 34 6.86 9.03 16.61
CA SER A 34 7.19 9.33 18.00
C SER A 34 6.23 8.71 19.02
N GLY A 35 5.13 8.09 18.58
CA GLY A 35 4.08 7.57 19.45
C GLY A 35 3.33 8.67 20.22
N THR A 36 3.29 9.89 19.70
CA THR A 36 2.73 11.08 20.38
C THR A 36 1.42 11.54 19.78
N LEU A 37 0.67 10.65 19.12
CA LEU A 37 -0.62 10.98 18.54
C LEU A 37 -1.63 11.28 19.66
N SER A 38 -2.38 12.36 19.50
CA SER A 38 -3.56 12.61 20.32
C SER A 38 -4.67 11.59 20.00
N PRO A 39 -5.65 11.38 20.89
CA PRO A 39 -6.76 10.47 20.62
C PRO A 39 -7.55 10.78 19.33
N ALA A 40 -7.67 12.08 19.00
CA ALA A 40 -8.31 12.51 17.76
C ALA A 40 -7.48 12.16 16.52
N GLU A 41 -6.15 12.32 16.60
CA GLU A 41 -5.24 11.93 15.52
C GLU A 41 -5.17 10.41 15.36
N GLU A 42 -5.21 9.65 16.45
CA GLU A 42 -5.24 8.19 16.39
C GLU A 42 -6.54 7.67 15.73
N THR A 43 -7.67 8.28 16.07
CA THR A 43 -8.97 7.97 15.43
C THR A 43 -8.92 8.26 13.93
N ARG A 44 -8.33 9.40 13.56
CA ARG A 44 -8.19 9.81 12.16
C ARG A 44 -7.19 8.94 11.41
N LEU A 45 -6.07 8.56 12.03
CA LEU A 45 -5.08 7.64 11.48
C LEU A 45 -5.71 6.30 11.13
N ARG A 46 -6.48 5.70 12.05
CA ARG A 46 -7.15 4.40 11.82
C ARG A 46 -8.06 4.46 10.59
N ARG A 47 -8.90 5.51 10.52
CA ARG A 47 -9.79 5.71 9.38
C ARG A 47 -9.02 5.92 8.07
N GLU A 48 -7.99 6.77 8.07
CA GLU A 48 -7.17 6.99 6.87
C GLU A 48 -6.40 5.72 6.46
N ALA A 49 -5.99 4.88 7.41
CA ALA A 49 -5.31 3.62 7.12
C ALA A 49 -6.24 2.62 6.41
N ASP A 50 -7.48 2.48 6.88
CA ASP A 50 -8.48 1.62 6.26
C ASP A 50 -8.80 2.10 4.83
N GLU A 51 -9.15 3.39 4.68
CA GLU A 51 -9.47 3.99 3.37
C GLU A 51 -8.30 3.90 2.37
N LEU A 52 -7.06 4.02 2.85
CA LEU A 52 -5.87 3.95 2.02
C LEU A 52 -5.55 2.51 1.58
N THR A 53 -5.72 1.54 2.48
CA THR A 53 -5.52 0.12 2.17
C THR A 53 -6.51 -0.36 1.11
N ASP A 54 -7.78 0.04 1.22
CA ASP A 54 -8.82 -0.25 0.21
C ASP A 54 -8.46 0.39 -1.14
N SER A 55 -8.10 1.68 -1.13
CA SER A 55 -7.76 2.41 -2.37
C SER A 55 -6.53 1.82 -3.07
N LEU A 56 -5.52 1.38 -2.31
CA LEU A 56 -4.31 0.76 -2.86
C LEU A 56 -4.59 -0.64 -3.40
N SER A 57 -5.50 -1.39 -2.76
CA SER A 57 -5.97 -2.69 -3.24
C SER A 57 -6.65 -2.56 -4.61
N ASP A 58 -7.60 -1.63 -4.72
CA ASP A 58 -8.30 -1.33 -5.98
C ASP A 58 -7.33 -0.90 -7.08
N ALA A 59 -6.36 -0.05 -6.75
CA ALA A 59 -5.36 0.43 -7.70
C ALA A 59 -4.46 -0.70 -8.22
N LEU A 60 -4.06 -1.63 -7.36
CA LEU A 60 -3.25 -2.79 -7.74
C LEU A 60 -4.04 -3.80 -8.57
N GLU A 61 -5.31 -4.05 -8.22
CA GLU A 61 -6.19 -4.89 -9.03
C GLU A 61 -6.40 -4.29 -10.43
N PHE A 62 -6.63 -2.98 -10.51
CA PHE A 62 -6.74 -2.28 -11.79
C PHE A 62 -5.45 -2.32 -12.61
N ALA A 63 -4.29 -2.12 -11.99
CA ALA A 63 -3.00 -2.23 -12.67
C ALA A 63 -2.74 -3.64 -13.20
N SER A 64 -3.09 -4.66 -12.41
CA SER A 64 -2.98 -6.08 -12.79
C SER A 64 -3.89 -6.43 -13.97
N SER A 65 -5.16 -6.00 -13.94
CA SER A 65 -6.14 -6.26 -15.01
C SER A 65 -5.78 -5.59 -16.34
N LYS A 66 -5.15 -4.40 -16.32
CA LYS A 66 -4.63 -3.75 -17.54
C LYS A 66 -3.37 -4.40 -18.11
N HIS A 67 -2.59 -5.13 -17.30
CA HIS A 67 -1.41 -5.85 -17.78
C HIS A 67 -1.76 -7.23 -18.36
N GLY A 68 -2.84 -7.86 -17.90
CA GLY A 68 -3.33 -9.16 -18.40
C GLY A 68 -4.13 -9.11 -19.72
N GLY A 69 -4.46 -7.91 -20.23
CA GLY A 69 -5.27 -7.75 -21.45
C GLY A 69 -4.48 -7.60 -22.76
N ARG A 70 -3.13 -7.59 -22.72
CA ARG A 70 -2.31 -7.30 -23.91
C ARG A 70 -1.94 -8.53 -24.75
N ASP A 71 -2.21 -9.73 -24.24
CA ASP A 71 -1.85 -11.01 -24.91
C ASP A 71 -3.03 -11.70 -25.62
N ALA A 72 -4.25 -11.14 -25.56
CA ALA A 72 -5.44 -11.71 -26.19
C ALA A 72 -5.73 -11.20 -27.62
N GLN A 73 -4.76 -10.52 -28.26
CA GLN A 73 -4.87 -10.05 -29.65
C GLN A 73 -3.68 -10.49 -30.52
N HIS A 74 -3.30 -11.76 -30.45
CA HIS A 74 -2.49 -12.40 -31.49
C HIS A 74 -2.86 -13.89 -31.57
N GLN A 75 -4.00 -14.20 -32.19
CA GLN A 75 -4.23 -15.27 -33.18
C GLN A 75 -5.70 -15.36 -33.59
#